data_AF-U5NEL5-F1
#
_entry.id   AF-U5NEL5-F1
#
_cell.length_a   1.000
_cell.length_b   1.000
_cell.length_c   1.000
_cell.angle_alpha   90.00
_cell.angle_beta   90.00
_cell.angle_gamma   90.00
#
_symmetry.space_group_name_H-M   'P 1'
#
loop_
_entity.id
_entity.type
_entity.pdbx_description
1 polymer ?
#
loop_
_entity_poly.entity_id
_entity_poly.type
_entity_poly.pdbx_seq_one_letter_code
_entity_poly.pdbx_strand_id
1 'polypeptide(L)' 'MLAERGIQFFMASHSYFVVKKLFLIAQERSWNIPVISATESDWVCDDLKNGMPDNPIIAESIRLYQQEVELALR' A
#
# COMPACT_ATOMS: atom_id res chain seq x y z
N MET A 1 19.03 -0.99 -2.50
CA MET A 1 17.74 -0.60 -1.84
C MET A 1 17.27 -1.74 -0.95
N LEU A 2 16.55 -1.48 0.15
CA LEU A 2 16.21 -2.51 1.16
C LEU A 2 15.47 -3.75 0.59
N ALA A 3 14.65 -3.56 -0.46
CA ALA A 3 13.97 -4.65 -1.17
C ALA A 3 14.94 -5.62 -1.89
N GLU A 4 16.09 -5.15 -2.38
CA GLU A 4 17.12 -6.00 -3.02
C GLU A 4 17.82 -6.91 -2.01
N ARG A 5 17.59 -6.72 -0.70
CA ARG A 5 18.18 -7.51 0.38
C ARG A 5 17.19 -8.51 1.01
N GLY A 6 16.03 -8.74 0.40
CA GLY A 6 15.05 -9.73 0.90
C GLY A 6 14.32 -9.33 2.18
N ILE A 7 14.35 -8.04 2.54
CA ILE A 7 13.59 -7.51 3.67
C ILE A 7 12.12 -7.42 3.26
N GLN A 8 11.26 -8.24 3.88
CA GLN A 8 9.81 -8.19 3.72
C GLN A 8 9.23 -7.03 4.55
N PHE A 9 8.46 -6.15 3.91
CA PHE A 9 7.78 -5.06 4.58
C PHE A 9 6.51 -5.58 5.25
N PHE A 10 6.50 -5.58 6.59
CA PHE A 10 5.26 -5.78 7.33
C PHE A 10 4.43 -4.50 7.26
N MET A 11 3.32 -4.53 6.54
CA MET A 11 2.42 -3.39 6.44
C MET A 11 1.60 -3.24 7.72
N ALA A 12 2.23 -2.73 8.78
CA ALA A 12 1.54 -2.11 9.91
C ALA A 12 1.42 -0.58 9.75
N SER A 13 1.80 -0.04 8.59
CA SER A 13 1.76 1.40 8.37
C SER A 13 0.40 1.83 7.82
N HIS A 14 -0.36 2.59 8.61
CA HIS A 14 -1.58 3.29 8.20
C HIS A 14 -1.34 4.39 7.12
N SER A 15 -0.23 4.37 6.39
CA SER A 15 0.09 5.40 5.40
C SER A 15 -0.09 4.89 3.97
N TYR A 16 -1.23 5.23 3.38
CA TYR A 16 -1.51 4.98 1.96
C TYR A 16 -0.38 5.44 1.03
N PHE A 17 0.24 6.60 1.31
CA PHE A 17 1.29 7.15 0.46
C PHE A 17 2.53 6.26 0.36
N VAL A 18 2.92 5.62 1.46
CA VAL A 18 4.06 4.70 1.47
C VAL A 18 3.75 3.49 0.60
N VAL A 19 2.58 2.88 0.79
CA VAL A 19 2.14 1.72 0.01
C VAL A 19 2.01 2.09 -1.48
N LYS A 20 1.44 3.27 -1.77
CA LYS A 20 1.31 3.77 -3.14
C LYS A 20 2.67 3.97 -3.80
N LYS A 21 3.66 4.50 -3.07
CA LYS A 21 5.02 4.66 -3.61
C LYS A 21 5.69 3.31 -3.88
N LEU A 22 5.54 2.34 -2.98
CA LEU A 22 6.04 0.98 -3.18
C LEU A 22 5.38 0.31 -4.39
N PHE A 23 4.07 0.47 -4.55
CA PHE A 23 3.33 0.01 -5.72
C PHE A 23 3.87 0.62 -7.01
N LEU A 24 4.08 1.95 -7.07
CA LEU A 24 4.66 2.60 -8.24
C LEU A 24 6.05 2.03 -8.58
N ILE A 25 6.88 1.77 -7.57
CA ILE A 25 8.20 1.15 -7.77
C ILE A 25 8.06 -0.29 -8.29
N ALA A 26 7.12 -1.08 -7.76
CA ALA A 26 6.85 -2.44 -8.21
C ALA A 26 6.46 -2.46 -9.69
N GLN A 27 5.62 -1.51 -10.13
CA GLN A 27 5.21 -1.39 -11.52
C GLN A 27 6.33 -0.89 -12.43
N GLU A 28 7.01 0.21 -12.07
CA GLU A 28 8.11 0.78 -12.86
C GLU A 28 9.26 -0.20 -13.07
N ARG A 29 9.55 -1.04 -12.07
CA ARG A 29 10.70 -1.97 -12.10
C ARG A 29 10.32 -3.42 -12.32
N SER A 30 9.03 -3.74 -12.43
CA SER A 30 8.51 -5.12 -12.46
C SER A 30 9.00 -5.97 -11.27
N TRP A 31 9.18 -5.34 -10.11
CA TRP A 31 9.69 -5.96 -8.90
C TRP A 31 8.58 -6.65 -8.12
N ASN A 32 8.89 -7.82 -7.58
CA ASN A 32 8.04 -8.51 -6.61
C ASN A 32 8.18 -7.80 -5.26
N ILE A 33 7.10 -7.23 -4.76
CA ILE A 33 7.04 -6.59 -3.43
C ILE A 33 5.89 -7.24 -2.68
N PRO A 34 6.17 -8.33 -1.93
CA PRO A 34 5.14 -9.03 -1.18
C PRO A 34 4.61 -8.16 -0.04
N VAL A 35 3.30 -8.25 0.17
CA VAL A 35 2.55 -7.53 1.20
C VAL A 35 1.63 -8.48 1.94
N ILE A 36 1.38 -8.19 3.21
CA ILE A 36 0.42 -8.92 4.03
C ILE A 36 -0.57 -7.90 4.59
N SER A 37 -1.86 -8.16 4.41
CA SER A 37 -2.96 -7.36 4.90
C SER A 37 -3.79 -8.16 5.88
N ALA A 38 -4.11 -7.59 7.04
CA ALA A 38 -5.14 -8.12 7.92
C ALA A 38 -6.52 -7.65 7.45
N THR A 39 -7.45 -8.59 7.28
CA THR A 39 -8.88 -8.32 7.16
C THR A 39 -9.57 -8.66 8.49
N GLU A 40 -10.89 -8.50 8.58
CA GLU A 40 -11.64 -8.72 9.83
C GLU A 40 -11.50 -10.15 10.38
N SER A 41 -11.31 -11.14 9.51
CA SER A 41 -11.23 -12.56 9.89
C SER A 41 -9.95 -13.26 9.48
N ASP A 42 -9.18 -12.70 8.54
CA ASP A 42 -8.10 -13.43 7.86
C ASP A 42 -6.88 -12.55 7.56
N TRP A 43 -5.79 -13.23 7.21
CA TRP A 43 -4.59 -12.59 6.68
C TRP A 43 -4.48 -12.88 5.19
N VAL A 44 -4.35 -11.84 4.39
CA VAL A 44 -4.18 -11.94 2.94
C VAL A 44 -2.74 -11.59 2.58
N CYS A 45 -2.06 -12.52 1.93
CA CYS A 45 -0.74 -12.29 1.34
C CYS A 45 -0.91 -12.00 -0.15
N ASP A 46 -0.28 -10.94 -0.65
CA ASP A 46 -0.29 -10.57 -2.07
C ASP A 46 1.06 -9.98 -2.50
N ASP A 47 1.19 -9.54 -3.74
CA ASP A 47 2.36 -8.86 -4.29
C ASP A 47 1.94 -7.59 -5.03
N LEU A 48 2.55 -6.45 -4.71
CA LEU A 48 2.22 -5.16 -5.33
C LEU A 48 2.47 -5.10 -6.84
N LYS A 49 3.24 -6.05 -7.37
CA LYS A 49 3.38 -6.25 -8.81
C LYS A 49 2.05 -6.63 -9.47
N ASN A 50 1.21 -7.40 -8.77
CA ASN A 50 -0.08 -7.87 -9.27
C ASN A 50 -1.18 -6.81 -9.13
N GLY A 51 -1.02 -5.85 -8.23
CA GLY A 51 -2.02 -4.82 -7.96
C GLY A 51 -1.88 -4.24 -6.56
N MET A 52 -2.73 -3.26 -6.24
CA MET A 52 -2.90 -2.83 -4.85
C MET A 52 -3.84 -3.80 -4.15
N PRO A 53 -3.53 -4.28 -2.93
CA PRO A 53 -4.42 -5.16 -2.18
C PRO A 53 -5.71 -4.41 -1.82
N ASP A 54 -6.82 -5.13 -1.88
CA ASP A 54 -8.11 -4.63 -1.40
C ASP A 54 -8.14 -4.67 0.13
N ASN A 55 -7.93 -3.51 0.75
CA ASN A 55 -7.78 -3.37 2.21
C ASN A 55 -8.59 -2.16 2.71
N PRO A 56 -9.47 -2.34 3.71
CA PRO A 56 -10.28 -1.25 4.29
C PRO A 56 -9.47 -0.05 4.78
N ILE A 57 -8.25 -0.25 5.32
CA ILE A 57 -7.38 0.83 5.81
C ILE A 57 -6.86 1.69 4.65
N ILE A 58 -6.55 1.06 3.51
CA ILE A 58 -6.11 1.76 2.30
C ILE A 58 -7.26 2.60 1.75
N ALA A 59 -8.46 2.03 1.67
CA ALA A 59 -9.66 2.73 1.20
C ALA A 59 -9.95 3.96 2.08
N GLU A 60 -9.92 3.80 3.40
CA GLU A 60 -10.18 4.89 4.34
C GLU A 60 -9.11 5.98 4.28
N SER A 61 -7.83 5.60 4.12
CA SER A 61 -6.74 6.56 3.95
C SER A 61 -6.90 7.41 2.68
N ILE A 62 -7.34 6.80 1.56
CA ILE A 62 -7.63 7.53 0.31
C ILE A 62 -8.78 8.52 0.54
N ARG A 63 -9.85 8.08 1.21
CA ARG A 63 -11.02 8.91 1.53
C ARG A 63 -10.63 10.14 2.35
N LEU A 64 -9.84 9.95 3.41
CA LEU A 64 -9.36 11.05 4.25
C LEU A 64 -8.46 12.03 3.47
N TYR A 65 -7.59 11.51 2.60
CA TYR A 65 -6.77 12.36 1.75
C TYR A 65 -7.60 13.19 0.76
N GLN A 66 -8.62 12.59 0.14
CA GLN A 66 -9.53 13.33 -0.74
C GLN A 66 -10.22 14.48 0.01
N GLN A 67 -10.66 14.24 1.24
CA GLN A 67 -11.24 15.28 2.10
C GLN A 67 -10.24 16.40 2.41
N GLU A 68 -8.98 16.07 2.69
CA GLU A 68 -7.92 17.07 2.91
C GLU A 68 -7.70 17.95 1.67
N VAL A 69 -7.61 17.34 0.48
CA VAL A 69 -7.42 18.07 -0.79
C VAL A 69 -8.63 18.98 -1.09
N GLU A 70 -9.85 18.50 -0.88
CA GLU A 70 -11.07 19.30 -1.05
C GLU A 70 -11.10 20.52 -0.13
N LEU A 71 -10.63 20.38 1.12
CA LEU A 71 -10.53 21.49 2.06
C LEU A 71 -9.46 22.51 1.64
N ALA A 72 -8.34 22.05 1.09
CA ALA A 72 -7.24 22.92 0.65
C ALA A 72 -7.56 23.69 -0.66
N LEU A 73 -8.52 23.21 -1.46
CA LEU A 73 -8.97 23.83 -2.71
C LEU A 73 -10.16 24.81 -2.52
N ARG A 74 -10.63 25.00 -1.29
CA ARG A 74 -11.59 26.06 -0.93
C ARG A 74 -10.89 27.38 -0.61
#